data_AF-A0A426XHR2-F1
#
_entry.id   AF-A0A426XHR2-F1
#
_cell.length_a   1.000
_cell.length_b   1.000
_cell.length_c   1.000
_cell.angle_alpha   90.00
_cell.angle_beta   90.00
_cell.angle_gamma   90.00
#
_symmetry.space_group_name_H-M   'P 1'
#
loop_
_entity.id
_entity.type
_entity.pdbx_description
1 polymer ?
#
loop_
_entity_poly.entity_id
_entity_poly.type
_entity_poly.pdbx_seq_one_letter_code
_entity_poly.pdbx_strand_id
1 'polypeptide(L)'
;MEGDASYNDTATGIIYVPDAQYIDSGVNHKISKTYMEATAAPAQAETLRSFPNGSRNCYTVGGINKGEKYLIRALLLHGDYDGLPPVVFDLHLGVNFWQSVNITDPSALLQAEVITVAQEEHFAVCLVNTNSGTPFISALEVRQISSSDVYRDVNQTNSLVLGTRLNMGDAQNILRKEFSFPFFGFVAGSSPDELFVCGRIFMCRYPDDAYDRFWTPFSKLPYWFNINSSETIQRNPGDEFQVPGAVMATAVTPSDNTSLLLLMSSKPGPVRPEYYVYMHFADFDAPSPNRTRLFDVYVNNEVEASNFQPNYLLSTHISLTYDLRPAVEYDIDLNHTGGSTLPPILNAIEIYTLLSLPDTTTYENDGSLSWLTHLVQSRVVPVSAKHHASLVNMLVDAMMNLKKMYKMAKWQGDPCSPEKFTWSGITCSLSSSEQRQRITSLYVPLNLSSLGLTGTIPSDLAKLTAIKSL
;
A
#
# COMPACT_ATOMS: atom_id res chain seq x y z
N MET A 1 -11.80 -14.21 16.27
CA MET A 1 -10.59 -14.79 16.90
C MET A 1 -10.20 -13.91 18.10
N GLU A 2 -9.24 -14.32 18.94
CA GLU A 2 -8.71 -13.46 20.03
C GLU A 2 -7.53 -12.57 19.58
N GLY A 3 -7.01 -12.77 18.36
CA GLY A 3 -5.86 -12.04 17.83
C GLY A 3 -4.50 -12.69 18.16
N ASP A 4 -4.51 -13.77 18.94
CA ASP A 4 -3.30 -14.35 19.53
C ASP A 4 -2.90 -15.71 18.91
N ALA A 5 -3.65 -16.17 17.91
CA ALA A 5 -3.40 -17.44 17.21
C ALA A 5 -3.39 -17.24 15.70
N SER A 6 -2.51 -17.98 15.02
CA SER A 6 -2.52 -18.08 13.57
C SER A 6 -3.74 -18.85 13.08
N TYR A 7 -4.24 -18.49 11.91
CA TYR A 7 -5.30 -19.24 11.25
C TYR A 7 -5.04 -19.33 9.75
N ASN A 8 -5.58 -20.37 9.14
CA ASN A 8 -5.60 -20.51 7.69
C ASN A 8 -6.95 -19.96 7.19
N ASP A 9 -6.91 -18.95 6.34
CA ASP A 9 -8.09 -18.48 5.63
C ASP A 9 -8.47 -19.54 4.61
N THR A 10 -9.54 -20.28 4.88
CA THR A 10 -9.98 -21.41 4.04
C THR A 10 -10.37 -20.98 2.63
N ALA A 11 -10.69 -19.71 2.44
CA ALA A 11 -11.18 -19.22 1.16
C ALA A 11 -10.03 -18.81 0.22
N THR A 12 -8.88 -18.43 0.78
CA THR A 12 -7.70 -17.99 0.00
C THR A 12 -6.51 -18.94 0.15
N GLY A 13 -6.52 -19.81 1.15
CA GLY A 13 -5.39 -20.65 1.56
C GLY A 13 -4.26 -19.88 2.25
N ILE A 14 -4.47 -18.60 2.56
CA ILE A 14 -3.46 -17.73 3.16
C ILE A 14 -3.44 -17.94 4.66
N ILE A 15 -2.24 -18.15 5.21
CA ILE A 15 -2.03 -18.25 6.65
C ILE A 15 -1.79 -16.84 7.20
N TYR A 16 -2.67 -16.41 8.09
CA TYR A 16 -2.51 -15.20 8.88
C TYR A 16 -1.89 -15.56 10.22
N VAL A 17 -0.94 -14.73 10.67
CA VAL A 17 -0.22 -14.89 11.95
C VAL A 17 -0.47 -13.68 12.84
N PRO A 18 -0.39 -13.84 14.17
CA PRO A 18 -0.44 -12.71 15.10
C PRO A 18 0.69 -11.71 14.81
N ASP A 19 0.38 -10.43 15.00
CA ASP A 19 1.24 -9.32 14.63
C ASP A 19 2.29 -8.96 15.70
N ALA A 20 2.17 -9.50 16.92
CA ALA A 20 2.94 -9.12 18.11
C ALA A 20 4.48 -9.24 17.96
N GLN A 21 4.97 -10.05 17.02
CA GLN A 21 6.41 -10.15 16.73
C GLN A 21 6.95 -9.03 15.84
N TYR A 22 6.05 -8.25 15.22
CA TYR A 22 6.40 -7.18 14.27
C TYR A 22 6.18 -5.78 14.85
N ILE A 23 5.64 -5.65 16.07
CA ILE A 23 5.28 -4.37 16.70
C ILE A 23 5.53 -4.42 18.22
N ASP A 24 6.00 -3.30 18.79
CA ASP A 24 6.40 -3.25 20.21
C ASP A 24 5.31 -2.78 21.18
N SER A 25 4.20 -2.27 20.67
CA SER A 25 3.15 -1.63 21.47
C SER A 25 1.76 -1.91 20.92
N GLY A 26 0.74 -1.33 21.56
CA GLY A 26 -0.65 -1.38 21.14
C GLY A 26 -1.47 -2.38 21.95
N VAL A 27 -2.79 -2.27 21.81
CA VAL A 27 -3.78 -3.06 22.54
C VAL A 27 -4.70 -3.74 21.54
N ASN A 28 -4.88 -5.06 21.70
CA ASN A 28 -5.76 -5.83 20.84
C ASN A 28 -7.23 -5.63 21.25
N HIS A 29 -8.09 -5.46 20.26
CA HIS A 29 -9.53 -5.37 20.41
C HIS A 29 -10.22 -6.31 19.43
N LYS A 30 -11.36 -6.85 19.86
CA LYS A 30 -12.22 -7.66 19.01
C LYS A 30 -13.33 -6.79 18.45
N ILE A 31 -13.58 -6.91 17.15
CA ILE A 31 -14.69 -6.23 16.51
C ILE A 31 -15.98 -7.02 16.77
N SER A 32 -17.06 -6.31 17.08
CA SER A 32 -18.37 -6.94 17.30
C SER A 32 -18.85 -7.67 16.04
N LYS A 33 -19.45 -8.84 16.23
CA LYS A 33 -20.03 -9.63 15.14
C LYS A 33 -21.06 -8.83 14.33
N THR A 34 -21.80 -7.92 14.97
CA THR A 34 -22.77 -7.07 14.27
C THR A 34 -22.11 -6.23 13.19
N TYR A 35 -20.93 -5.64 13.47
CA TYR A 35 -20.17 -4.90 12.47
C TYR A 35 -19.58 -5.83 11.42
N MET A 36 -19.02 -6.97 11.83
CA MET A 36 -18.50 -7.96 10.89
C MET A 36 -19.56 -8.46 9.90
N GLU A 37 -20.77 -8.78 10.36
CA GLU A 37 -21.88 -9.27 9.53
C GLU A 37 -22.49 -8.16 8.68
N ALA A 38 -22.64 -6.95 9.24
CA ALA A 38 -23.17 -5.80 8.49
C ALA A 38 -22.26 -5.44 7.30
N THR A 39 -20.95 -5.52 7.51
CA THR A 39 -19.92 -5.16 6.53
C THR A 39 -19.46 -6.36 5.68
N ALA A 40 -19.77 -7.58 6.11
CA ALA A 40 -19.15 -8.82 5.64
C ALA A 40 -17.64 -8.64 5.40
N ALA A 41 -16.99 -8.04 6.39
CA ALA A 41 -15.55 -7.85 6.40
C ALA A 41 -14.84 -9.21 6.49
N PRO A 42 -13.63 -9.32 5.92
CA PRO A 42 -12.91 -10.58 5.89
C PRO A 42 -12.37 -10.94 7.29
N ALA A 43 -11.99 -12.21 7.49
CA ALA A 43 -11.60 -12.72 8.82
C ALA A 43 -10.44 -11.93 9.45
N GLN A 44 -9.51 -11.40 8.64
CA GLN A 44 -8.41 -10.57 9.11
C GLN A 44 -8.83 -9.22 9.67
N ALA A 45 -10.10 -8.84 9.52
CA ALA A 45 -10.70 -7.66 10.13
C ALA A 45 -11.45 -7.98 11.45
N GLU A 46 -11.54 -9.23 11.90
CA GLU A 46 -12.25 -9.59 13.15
C GLU A 46 -11.62 -8.98 14.42
N THR A 47 -10.33 -8.64 14.34
CA THR A 47 -9.56 -8.01 15.41
C THR A 47 -8.83 -6.79 14.87
N LEU A 48 -8.56 -5.85 15.75
CA LEU A 48 -7.68 -4.71 15.47
C LEU A 48 -6.70 -4.51 16.62
N ARG A 49 -5.55 -3.92 16.31
CA ARG A 49 -4.63 -3.37 17.30
C ARG A 49 -4.75 -1.84 17.31
N SER A 50 -5.07 -1.28 18.47
CA SER A 50 -5.13 0.16 18.71
C SER A 50 -3.82 0.68 19.33
N PHE A 51 -3.49 1.95 19.10
CA PHE A 51 -2.28 2.59 19.59
C PHE A 51 -2.57 3.87 20.40
N PRO A 52 -3.09 3.74 21.63
CA PRO A 52 -3.46 4.90 22.46
C PRO A 52 -2.25 5.68 22.98
N ASN A 53 -1.05 5.09 22.91
CA ASN A 53 0.19 5.68 23.40
C ASN A 53 1.18 5.85 22.25
N GLY A 54 2.00 6.90 22.35
CA GLY A 54 3.03 7.21 21.35
C GLY A 54 2.49 8.07 20.20
N SER A 55 3.35 8.95 19.68
CA SER A 55 3.03 9.76 18.51
C SER A 55 3.19 9.00 17.19
N ARG A 56 3.94 7.89 17.22
CA ARG A 56 4.29 7.07 16.07
C ARG A 56 4.45 5.62 16.53
N ASN A 57 3.79 4.69 15.84
CA ASN A 57 3.89 3.26 16.12
C ASN A 57 4.19 2.51 14.82
N CYS A 58 5.25 1.72 14.77
CA CYS A 58 5.79 1.19 13.51
C CYS A 58 5.93 -0.33 13.51
N TYR A 59 5.26 -0.98 12.58
CA TYR A 59 5.51 -2.37 12.26
C TYR A 59 6.86 -2.50 11.54
N THR A 60 7.64 -3.50 11.92
CA THR A 60 8.89 -3.87 11.23
C THR A 60 8.73 -5.27 10.64
N VAL A 61 8.56 -5.35 9.32
CA VAL A 61 8.37 -6.62 8.60
C VAL A 61 9.68 -6.99 7.91
N GLY A 62 10.38 -7.99 8.43
CA GLY A 62 11.62 -8.53 7.85
C GLY A 62 11.38 -9.62 6.80
N GLY A 63 12.48 -10.18 6.28
CA GLY A 63 12.40 -11.19 5.21
C GLY A 63 12.16 -10.59 3.82
N ILE A 64 12.56 -9.33 3.65
CA ILE A 64 12.40 -8.58 2.41
C ILE A 64 13.72 -8.62 1.64
N ASN A 65 13.64 -8.92 0.35
CA ASN A 65 14.78 -8.83 -0.55
C ASN A 65 14.93 -7.38 -1.04
N LYS A 66 16.02 -6.73 -0.65
CA LYS A 66 16.35 -5.36 -1.12
C LYS A 66 16.42 -5.32 -2.64
N GLY A 67 15.85 -4.28 -3.25
CA GLY A 67 15.78 -4.09 -4.70
C GLY A 67 14.57 -4.76 -5.37
N GLU A 68 13.88 -5.68 -4.69
CA GLU A 68 12.67 -6.31 -5.20
C GLU A 68 11.42 -5.44 -4.97
N LYS A 69 10.39 -5.69 -5.76
CA LYS A 69 9.12 -4.95 -5.74
C LYS A 69 8.10 -5.64 -4.83
N TYR A 70 7.37 -4.86 -4.05
CA TYR A 70 6.35 -5.37 -3.13
C TYR A 70 5.09 -4.52 -3.18
N LEU A 71 3.96 -5.19 -3.02
CA LEU A 71 2.68 -4.61 -2.66
C LEU A 71 2.55 -4.69 -1.13
N ILE A 72 2.31 -3.55 -0.49
CA ILE A 72 2.06 -3.43 0.94
C ILE A 72 0.62 -2.94 1.11
N ARG A 73 -0.14 -3.63 1.94
CA ARG A 73 -1.57 -3.35 2.15
C ARG A 73 -1.91 -3.30 3.64
N ALA A 74 -2.56 -2.23 4.08
CA ALA A 74 -3.17 -2.14 5.40
C ALA A 74 -4.70 -2.18 5.29
N LEU A 75 -5.33 -3.04 6.08
CA LEU A 75 -6.78 -3.13 6.23
C LEU A 75 -7.20 -2.50 7.55
N LEU A 76 -8.20 -1.62 7.49
CA LEU A 76 -8.65 -0.82 8.62
C LEU A 76 -10.17 -0.86 8.74
N LEU A 77 -10.67 -1.62 9.72
CA LEU A 77 -12.07 -1.61 10.14
C LEU A 77 -12.15 -1.17 11.59
N HIS A 78 -12.82 -0.05 11.86
CA HIS A 78 -12.94 0.47 13.23
C HIS A 78 -13.91 -0.37 14.06
N GLY A 79 -15.07 -0.71 13.50
CA GLY A 79 -16.06 -1.56 14.15
C GLY A 79 -16.55 -1.02 15.50
N ASP A 80 -16.46 0.29 15.68
CA ASP A 80 -16.86 1.04 16.89
C ASP A 80 -16.26 0.47 18.20
N TYR A 81 -15.02 -0.04 18.13
CA TYR A 81 -14.41 -0.77 19.24
C TYR A 81 -14.23 0.04 20.53
N ASP A 82 -14.11 1.37 20.43
CA ASP A 82 -13.93 2.31 21.54
C ASP A 82 -15.05 3.34 21.69
N GLY A 83 -16.04 3.35 20.77
CA GLY A 83 -17.15 4.31 20.79
C GLY A 83 -16.77 5.73 20.37
N LEU A 84 -15.59 5.97 19.77
CA LEU A 84 -15.05 7.32 19.52
C LEU A 84 -14.72 7.67 18.05
N PRO A 85 -15.52 7.32 17.03
CA PRO A 85 -15.38 7.94 15.70
C PRO A 85 -15.84 9.42 15.71
N PRO A 86 -15.33 10.31 14.82
CA PRO A 86 -14.38 10.02 13.76
C PRO A 86 -12.93 9.94 14.24
N VAL A 87 -12.11 9.16 13.54
CA VAL A 87 -10.68 9.03 13.80
C VAL A 87 -9.86 9.37 12.55
N VAL A 88 -8.83 10.19 12.75
CA VAL A 88 -7.87 10.60 11.72
C VAL A 88 -6.46 10.35 12.20
N PHE A 89 -5.64 9.73 11.37
CA PHE A 89 -4.21 9.51 11.60
C PHE A 89 -3.50 9.28 10.27
N ASP A 90 -2.17 9.30 10.27
CA ASP A 90 -1.39 9.15 9.04
C ASP A 90 -0.72 7.78 8.97
N LEU A 91 -0.68 7.20 7.78
CA LEU A 91 0.17 6.08 7.43
C LEU A 91 1.46 6.58 6.80
N HIS A 92 2.58 5.98 7.18
CA HIS A 92 3.89 6.24 6.61
C HIS A 92 4.56 4.93 6.18
N LEU A 93 5.25 4.98 5.05
CA LEU A 93 6.19 3.93 4.60
C LEU A 93 7.62 4.38 4.95
N GLY A 94 8.21 3.73 5.94
CA GLY A 94 9.42 4.22 6.58
C GLY A 94 9.16 5.60 7.16
N VAL A 95 9.94 6.58 6.74
CA VAL A 95 9.81 7.99 7.13
C VAL A 95 8.83 8.76 6.26
N ASN A 96 8.56 8.27 5.04
CA ASN A 96 7.79 8.97 4.02
C ASN A 96 6.28 8.88 4.29
N PHE A 97 5.58 10.01 4.20
CA PHE A 97 4.12 10.07 4.34
C PHE A 97 3.46 9.31 3.19
N TRP A 98 2.64 8.31 3.51
CA TRP A 98 1.93 7.52 2.52
C TRP A 98 0.53 8.09 2.28
N GLN A 99 -0.33 8.13 3.30
CA GLN A 99 -1.65 8.73 3.21
C GLN A 99 -2.29 8.98 4.58
N SER A 100 -3.24 9.90 4.65
CA SER A 100 -4.10 10.06 5.83
C SER A 100 -5.26 9.08 5.80
N VAL A 101 -5.47 8.39 6.91
CA VAL A 101 -6.65 7.60 7.20
C VAL A 101 -7.67 8.50 7.87
N ASN A 102 -8.91 8.50 7.37
CA ASN A 102 -10.02 9.24 7.95
C ASN A 102 -11.25 8.32 7.99
N ILE A 103 -11.66 7.93 9.19
CA ILE A 103 -12.78 7.01 9.41
C ILE A 103 -13.86 7.75 10.18
N THR A 104 -14.97 8.04 9.49
CA THR A 104 -16.15 8.72 10.04
C THR A 104 -17.30 7.74 10.30
N ASP A 105 -17.44 6.71 9.44
CA ASP A 105 -18.35 5.59 9.63
C ASP A 105 -17.57 4.40 10.22
N PRO A 106 -17.91 3.92 11.43
CA PRO A 106 -17.23 2.78 12.03
C PRO A 106 -17.40 1.47 11.25
N SER A 107 -18.37 1.40 10.33
CA SER A 107 -18.62 0.26 9.44
C SER A 107 -17.79 0.31 8.16
N ALA A 108 -17.06 1.39 7.89
CA ALA A 108 -16.22 1.47 6.72
C ALA A 108 -14.98 0.58 6.89
N LEU A 109 -14.75 -0.32 5.94
CA LEU A 109 -13.45 -0.98 5.76
C LEU A 109 -12.65 -0.18 4.76
N LEU A 110 -11.57 0.43 5.25
CA LEU A 110 -10.63 1.16 4.42
C LEU A 110 -9.45 0.25 4.08
N GLN A 111 -9.06 0.27 2.80
CA GLN A 111 -7.81 -0.31 2.33
C GLN A 111 -6.83 0.79 1.98
N ALA A 112 -5.64 0.71 2.55
CA ALA A 112 -4.45 1.40 2.07
C ALA A 112 -3.61 0.41 1.28
N GLU A 113 -3.22 0.74 0.04
CA GLU A 113 -2.26 -0.09 -0.71
C GLU A 113 -1.18 0.78 -1.39
N VAL A 114 0.07 0.32 -1.32
CA VAL A 114 1.22 0.93 -1.98
C VAL A 114 2.09 -0.14 -2.63
N ILE A 115 2.60 0.16 -3.81
CA ILE A 115 3.57 -0.66 -4.52
C ILE A 115 4.90 0.08 -4.50
N THR A 116 5.95 -0.59 -4.01
CA THR A 116 7.25 0.03 -3.75
C THR A 116 8.40 -0.94 -4.02
N VAL A 117 9.59 -0.40 -4.31
CA VAL A 117 10.84 -1.17 -4.33
C VAL A 117 11.47 -1.12 -2.94
N ALA A 118 11.81 -2.29 -2.40
CA ALA A 118 12.46 -2.41 -1.10
C ALA A 118 13.83 -1.71 -1.09
N GLN A 119 13.96 -0.69 -0.23
CA GLN A 119 15.24 0.01 -0.03
C GLN A 119 16.18 -0.71 0.94
N GLU A 120 15.61 -1.58 1.77
CA GLU A 120 16.27 -2.30 2.85
C GLU A 120 15.73 -3.74 2.92
N GLU A 121 16.30 -4.57 3.81
CA GLU A 121 15.87 -5.97 4.01
C GLU A 121 14.64 -6.11 4.93
N HIS A 122 13.97 -4.99 5.19
CA HIS A 122 12.72 -4.91 5.93
C HIS A 122 11.87 -3.73 5.45
N PHE A 123 10.58 -3.75 5.76
CA PHE A 123 9.71 -2.58 5.65
C PHE A 123 9.33 -2.09 7.05
N ALA A 124 9.31 -0.77 7.20
CA ALA A 124 8.69 -0.10 8.34
C ALA A 124 7.35 0.51 7.91
N VAL A 125 6.24 0.11 8.51
CA VAL A 125 4.92 0.70 8.26
C VAL A 125 4.42 1.35 9.53
N CYS A 126 4.31 2.68 9.51
CA CYS A 126 4.07 3.47 10.71
C CYS A 126 2.69 4.11 10.73
N LEU A 127 2.00 3.98 11.85
CA LEU A 127 0.78 4.70 12.19
C LEU A 127 1.13 5.91 13.05
N VAL A 128 0.84 7.10 12.55
CA VAL A 128 1.23 8.38 13.14
C VAL A 128 0.01 9.10 13.67
N ASN A 129 0.02 9.37 14.98
CA ASN A 129 -1.07 10.04 15.66
C ASN A 129 -1.09 11.54 15.32
N THR A 130 -2.21 12.03 14.78
CA THR A 130 -2.45 13.45 14.46
C THR A 130 -3.20 14.18 15.58
N ASN A 131 -3.41 13.53 16.72
CA ASN A 131 -4.23 13.95 17.87
C ASN A 131 -5.73 14.04 17.55
N SER A 132 -6.20 13.24 16.61
CA SER A 132 -7.60 13.18 16.17
C SER A 132 -8.19 11.78 16.31
N GLY A 133 -7.97 11.16 17.48
CA GLY A 133 -8.39 9.79 17.79
C GLY A 133 -7.23 8.80 17.89
N THR A 134 -7.54 7.54 18.16
CA THR A 134 -6.54 6.49 18.39
C THR A 134 -6.20 5.77 17.09
N PRO A 135 -4.94 5.84 16.58
CA PRO A 135 -4.55 5.07 15.41
C PRO A 135 -4.73 3.58 15.63
N PHE A 136 -5.13 2.85 14.59
CA PHE A 136 -5.34 1.40 14.68
C PHE A 136 -5.13 0.73 13.33
N ILE A 137 -4.98 -0.59 13.34
CA ILE A 137 -4.91 -1.42 12.13
C ILE A 137 -5.55 -2.78 12.40
N SER A 138 -6.23 -3.34 11.41
CA SER A 138 -6.81 -4.68 11.52
C SER A 138 -5.88 -5.75 10.95
N ALA A 139 -5.28 -5.50 9.79
CA ALA A 139 -4.29 -6.39 9.19
C ALA A 139 -3.26 -5.63 8.34
N LEU A 140 -2.06 -6.20 8.23
CA LEU A 140 -0.98 -5.73 7.36
C LEU A 140 -0.50 -6.90 6.50
N GLU A 141 -0.50 -6.71 5.18
CA GLU A 141 -0.06 -7.69 4.19
C GLU A 141 1.12 -7.13 3.39
N VAL A 142 2.15 -7.96 3.18
CA VAL A 142 3.31 -7.64 2.32
C VAL A 142 3.48 -8.77 1.32
N ARG A 143 3.36 -8.45 0.03
CA ARG A 143 3.40 -9.42 -1.08
C ARG A 143 4.48 -9.03 -2.08
N GLN A 144 5.37 -9.96 -2.42
CA GLN A 144 6.35 -9.73 -3.48
C GLN A 144 5.65 -9.71 -4.84
N ILE A 145 5.99 -8.71 -5.67
CA ILE A 145 5.65 -8.70 -7.09
C ILE A 145 6.88 -9.22 -7.83
N SER A 146 6.81 -10.48 -8.27
CA SER A 146 7.97 -11.22 -8.82
C SER A 146 8.44 -10.74 -10.19
N SER A 147 7.68 -9.88 -10.85
CA SER A 147 7.93 -9.47 -12.23
C SER A 147 8.38 -8.02 -12.30
N SER A 148 9.51 -7.78 -12.96
CA SER A 148 10.06 -6.44 -13.13
C SER A 148 9.22 -5.58 -14.07
N ASP A 149 8.50 -6.16 -15.03
CA ASP A 149 7.78 -5.41 -16.05
C ASP A 149 6.34 -5.01 -15.68
N VAL A 150 5.84 -5.42 -14.51
CA VAL A 150 4.55 -4.94 -13.97
C VAL A 150 4.79 -3.69 -13.13
N TYR A 151 4.01 -2.63 -13.34
CA TYR A 151 4.20 -1.34 -12.64
C TYR A 151 5.63 -0.79 -12.81
N ARG A 152 6.07 -0.58 -14.06
CA ARG A 152 7.44 -0.12 -14.39
C ARG A 152 7.77 1.26 -13.81
N ASP A 153 6.74 2.04 -13.50
CA ASP A 153 6.87 3.37 -12.91
C ASP A 153 7.37 3.35 -11.45
N VAL A 154 7.28 2.19 -10.78
CA VAL A 154 7.81 1.99 -9.43
C VAL A 154 9.32 1.79 -9.49
N ASN A 155 10.07 2.62 -8.78
CA ASN A 155 11.53 2.57 -8.69
C ASN A 155 12.02 2.88 -7.27
N GLN A 156 13.32 3.15 -7.09
CA GLN A 156 13.89 3.37 -5.76
C GLN A 156 13.38 4.63 -5.05
N THR A 157 12.96 5.64 -5.80
CA THR A 157 12.50 6.93 -5.26
C THR A 157 11.00 7.13 -5.41
N ASN A 158 10.33 6.33 -6.25
CA ASN A 158 8.94 6.49 -6.61
C ASN A 158 8.16 5.21 -6.33
N SER A 159 7.09 5.34 -5.56
CA SER A 159 6.12 4.29 -5.25
C SER A 159 4.75 4.67 -5.79
N LEU A 160 3.88 3.68 -6.01
CA LEU A 160 2.51 3.89 -6.48
C LEU A 160 1.52 3.61 -5.35
N VAL A 161 0.70 4.60 -4.99
CA VAL A 161 -0.37 4.48 -3.99
C VAL A 161 -1.69 4.20 -4.71
N LEU A 162 -2.38 3.14 -4.31
CA LEU A 162 -3.63 2.76 -4.95
C LEU A 162 -4.71 3.82 -4.71
N GLY A 163 -5.28 4.33 -5.80
CA GLY A 163 -6.51 5.11 -5.78
C GLY A 163 -7.73 4.20 -5.91
N THR A 164 -7.77 3.37 -6.95
CA THR A 164 -8.83 2.37 -7.15
C THR A 164 -8.36 1.24 -8.07
N ARG A 165 -8.99 0.07 -7.93
CA ARG A 165 -8.82 -1.08 -8.82
C ARG A 165 -10.18 -1.72 -9.06
N LEU A 166 -10.68 -1.62 -10.30
CA LEU A 166 -12.06 -1.92 -10.66
C LEU A 166 -12.16 -3.12 -11.61
N ASN A 167 -13.07 -4.04 -11.30
CA ASN A 167 -13.57 -5.09 -12.19
C ASN A 167 -14.81 -4.57 -12.92
N MET A 168 -14.72 -4.33 -14.22
CA MET A 168 -15.76 -3.64 -14.98
C MET A 168 -16.80 -4.64 -15.49
N GLY A 169 -18.08 -4.29 -15.38
CA GLY A 169 -19.18 -5.11 -15.88
C GLY A 169 -19.65 -6.18 -14.90
N ASP A 170 -18.97 -6.34 -13.77
CA ASP A 170 -19.38 -7.20 -12.68
C ASP A 170 -20.50 -6.52 -11.87
N ALA A 171 -21.73 -6.82 -12.28
CA ALA A 171 -22.94 -6.31 -11.66
C ALA A 171 -23.49 -7.32 -10.64
N GLN A 172 -22.88 -7.38 -9.47
CA GLN A 172 -23.53 -8.03 -8.33
C GLN A 172 -24.86 -7.32 -8.03
N ASN A 173 -25.99 -8.04 -8.06
CA ASN A 173 -27.38 -7.52 -7.96
C ASN A 173 -27.57 -6.30 -7.03
N ILE A 174 -27.71 -5.10 -7.60
CA ILE A 174 -27.61 -3.81 -6.88
C ILE A 174 -28.97 -3.34 -6.33
N LEU A 175 -29.21 -3.42 -5.02
CA LEU A 175 -30.27 -2.67 -4.32
C LEU A 175 -29.69 -1.50 -3.49
N ARG A 176 -30.15 -0.30 -3.84
CA ARG A 176 -29.69 1.06 -3.47
C ARG A 176 -29.26 1.29 -2.00
N LYS A 177 -28.02 1.74 -1.78
CA LYS A 177 -27.65 2.78 -0.79
C LYS A 177 -26.49 3.66 -1.30
N GLU A 178 -26.41 4.89 -0.86
CA GLU A 178 -25.41 5.86 -1.30
C GLU A 178 -24.15 5.76 -0.44
N PHE A 179 -22.97 5.61 -1.05
CA PHE A 179 -21.67 5.79 -0.41
C PHE A 179 -20.84 6.70 -1.31
N SER A 180 -20.19 7.71 -0.73
CA SER A 180 -19.36 8.68 -1.46
C SER A 180 -17.88 8.28 -1.32
N PHE A 181 -17.20 7.88 -2.42
CA PHE A 181 -15.74 7.96 -2.45
C PHE A 181 -15.33 9.35 -2.95
N PRO A 182 -14.22 9.93 -2.47
CA PRO A 182 -13.88 11.34 -2.71
C PRO A 182 -13.51 11.73 -4.16
N PHE A 183 -13.69 10.84 -5.15
CA PHE A 183 -13.12 10.99 -6.51
C PHE A 183 -14.08 10.78 -7.69
N PHE A 184 -15.20 10.10 -7.48
CA PHE A 184 -16.28 10.01 -8.45
C PHE A 184 -17.58 10.23 -7.66
N GLY A 185 -18.68 10.68 -8.28
CA GLY A 185 -19.99 10.61 -7.63
C GLY A 185 -20.48 9.15 -7.64
N PHE A 186 -20.92 8.60 -6.51
CA PHE A 186 -21.18 7.15 -6.36
C PHE A 186 -22.57 6.80 -5.79
N VAL A 187 -23.04 5.58 -6.12
CA VAL A 187 -24.17 4.85 -5.53
C VAL A 187 -23.83 3.34 -5.59
N ALA A 188 -24.02 2.54 -4.52
CA ALA A 188 -23.68 1.09 -4.51
C ALA A 188 -24.57 0.22 -3.58
N GLY A 189 -24.80 -1.07 -3.93
CA GLY A 189 -25.71 -2.00 -3.23
C GLY A 189 -25.34 -3.49 -3.42
N SER A 190 -25.84 -4.39 -2.56
CA SER A 190 -25.30 -5.74 -2.20
C SER A 190 -25.83 -6.99 -2.95
N SER A 191 -25.00 -8.04 -3.13
CA SER A 191 -25.42 -9.44 -3.47
C SER A 191 -24.60 -10.52 -2.71
N PRO A 192 -25.11 -11.75 -2.52
CA PRO A 192 -24.38 -12.92 -2.01
C PRO A 192 -24.22 -14.00 -3.09
N ASP A 193 -23.01 -14.24 -3.62
CA ASP A 193 -22.73 -15.43 -4.45
C ASP A 193 -21.34 -16.04 -4.13
N GLU A 194 -21.29 -17.38 -4.07
CA GLU A 194 -20.27 -18.22 -3.39
C GLU A 194 -19.09 -18.68 -4.27
N LEU A 195 -18.76 -18.01 -5.37
CA LEU A 195 -17.64 -18.45 -6.24
C LEU A 195 -16.31 -17.70 -6.04
N PHE A 196 -16.33 -16.57 -5.32
CA PHE A 196 -15.17 -15.77 -4.94
C PHE A 196 -15.45 -15.07 -3.59
N VAL A 197 -14.43 -14.74 -2.79
CA VAL A 197 -14.64 -14.05 -1.51
C VAL A 197 -14.85 -12.56 -1.79
N CYS A 198 -16.11 -12.16 -1.96
CA CYS A 198 -16.50 -10.77 -1.97
C CYS A 198 -17.17 -10.46 -0.62
N GLY A 199 -16.60 -9.52 0.14
CA GLY A 199 -17.30 -8.96 1.30
C GLY A 199 -18.50 -8.12 0.87
N ARG A 200 -19.40 -7.76 1.80
CA ARG A 200 -20.41 -6.71 1.55
C ARG A 200 -19.76 -5.34 1.37
N ILE A 201 -18.50 -5.21 1.76
CA ILE A 201 -17.56 -4.23 1.22
C ILE A 201 -17.01 -4.82 -0.07
N PHE A 202 -17.34 -4.18 -1.18
CA PHE A 202 -17.13 -4.55 -2.59
C PHE A 202 -15.67 -4.80 -2.99
N MET A 203 -14.99 -5.75 -2.36
CA MET A 203 -13.59 -6.07 -2.60
C MET A 203 -13.49 -7.58 -2.73
N CYS A 204 -13.16 -8.02 -3.94
CA CYS A 204 -13.10 -9.43 -4.29
C CYS A 204 -11.65 -9.84 -4.42
N ARG A 205 -11.31 -10.97 -3.79
CA ARG A 205 -10.03 -11.65 -3.94
C ARG A 205 -10.20 -12.84 -4.88
N TYR A 206 -9.26 -13.01 -5.78
CA TYR A 206 -9.27 -14.10 -6.75
C TYR A 206 -8.12 -15.05 -6.44
N PRO A 207 -8.38 -16.35 -6.21
CA PRO A 207 -7.32 -17.32 -5.88
C PRO A 207 -6.22 -17.44 -6.94
N ASP A 208 -6.52 -17.09 -8.19
CA ASP A 208 -5.61 -17.12 -9.33
C ASP A 208 -4.94 -15.78 -9.65
N ASP A 209 -5.17 -14.72 -8.84
CA ASP A 209 -4.44 -13.46 -8.95
C ASP A 209 -2.99 -13.64 -8.47
N ALA A 210 -2.05 -13.56 -9.40
CA ALA A 210 -0.63 -13.79 -9.13
C ALA A 210 -0.04 -12.82 -8.08
N TYR A 211 -0.63 -11.64 -7.92
CA TYR A 211 -0.17 -10.60 -6.99
C TYR A 211 -1.15 -10.36 -5.85
N ASP A 212 -2.15 -11.23 -5.70
CA ASP A 212 -3.02 -11.22 -4.53
C ASP A 212 -3.75 -9.87 -4.35
N ARG A 213 -4.13 -9.26 -5.48
CA ARG A 213 -4.81 -7.96 -5.55
C ARG A 213 -6.29 -8.12 -5.22
N PHE A 214 -6.83 -7.07 -4.59
CA PHE A 214 -8.27 -6.91 -4.46
C PHE A 214 -8.83 -6.10 -5.63
N TRP A 215 -9.94 -6.57 -6.19
CA TRP A 215 -10.68 -5.89 -7.25
C TRP A 215 -12.09 -5.53 -6.78
N THR A 216 -12.52 -4.33 -7.11
CA THR A 216 -13.84 -3.81 -6.77
C THR A 216 -14.78 -3.95 -7.96
N PRO A 217 -15.89 -4.73 -7.86
CA PRO A 217 -16.91 -4.78 -8.89
C PRO A 217 -17.45 -3.39 -9.24
N PHE A 218 -17.57 -3.08 -10.52
CA PHE A 218 -18.01 -1.78 -11.00
C PHE A 218 -18.90 -1.87 -12.23
N SER A 219 -20.03 -1.15 -12.20
CA SER A 219 -20.89 -0.93 -13.35
C SER A 219 -21.52 0.46 -13.29
N LYS A 220 -21.81 1.05 -14.44
CA LYS A 220 -22.41 2.40 -14.55
C LYS A 220 -23.66 2.37 -15.42
N LEU A 221 -24.79 2.02 -14.81
CA LEU A 221 -26.11 2.06 -15.45
C LEU A 221 -26.75 3.46 -15.31
N PRO A 222 -27.52 3.95 -16.29
CA PRO A 222 -27.87 3.30 -17.57
C PRO A 222 -26.89 3.58 -18.72
N TYR A 223 -25.79 4.30 -18.48
CA TYR A 223 -24.91 4.80 -19.55
C TYR A 223 -24.08 3.71 -20.22
N TRP A 224 -23.79 2.62 -19.53
CA TRP A 224 -23.03 1.49 -20.04
C TRP A 224 -23.84 0.20 -20.00
N PHE A 225 -23.51 -0.74 -20.86
CA PHE A 225 -23.98 -2.12 -20.79
C PHE A 225 -22.91 -3.00 -20.17
N ASN A 226 -23.34 -3.87 -19.26
CA ASN A 226 -22.48 -4.91 -18.70
C ASN A 226 -22.57 -6.13 -19.60
N ILE A 227 -21.42 -6.66 -20.00
CA ILE A 227 -21.31 -7.88 -20.80
C ILE A 227 -20.39 -8.87 -20.08
N ASN A 228 -20.61 -10.15 -20.32
CA ASN A 228 -19.80 -11.21 -19.75
C ASN A 228 -19.59 -12.34 -20.75
N SER A 229 -18.60 -13.18 -20.47
CA SER A 229 -18.32 -14.39 -21.22
C SER A 229 -18.33 -15.61 -20.31
N SER A 230 -18.78 -16.73 -20.88
CA SER A 230 -18.58 -18.07 -20.30
C SER A 230 -17.34 -18.77 -20.87
N GLU A 231 -16.72 -18.19 -21.91
CA GLU A 231 -15.49 -18.69 -22.49
C GLU A 231 -14.30 -18.35 -21.59
N THR A 232 -13.29 -19.23 -21.58
CA THR A 232 -12.08 -18.99 -20.80
C THR A 232 -11.24 -17.91 -21.47
N ILE A 233 -11.04 -16.79 -20.76
CA ILE A 233 -10.06 -15.78 -21.17
C ILE A 233 -8.67 -16.29 -20.82
N GLN A 234 -7.83 -16.43 -21.83
CA GLN A 234 -6.46 -16.89 -21.70
C GLN A 234 -5.54 -15.72 -21.34
N ARG A 235 -4.52 -16.02 -20.54
CA ARG A 235 -3.42 -15.07 -20.30
C ARG A 235 -2.57 -14.97 -21.55
N ASN A 236 -2.39 -13.76 -22.05
CA ASN A 236 -1.53 -13.52 -23.19
C ASN A 236 -0.06 -13.67 -22.78
N PRO A 237 0.75 -14.44 -23.53
CA PRO A 237 2.19 -14.50 -23.30
C PRO A 237 2.83 -13.10 -23.36
N GLY A 238 3.36 -12.62 -22.24
CA GLY A 238 3.95 -11.29 -22.09
C GLY A 238 3.07 -10.27 -21.37
N ASP A 239 1.82 -10.60 -21.04
CA ASP A 239 1.01 -9.79 -20.12
C ASP A 239 1.36 -10.12 -18.67
N GLU A 240 2.37 -9.43 -18.15
CA GLU A 240 2.87 -9.70 -16.81
C GLU A 240 1.90 -9.27 -15.70
N PHE A 241 0.92 -8.39 -15.99
CA PHE A 241 -0.07 -7.98 -15.00
C PHE A 241 -0.89 -9.15 -14.48
N GLN A 242 -1.05 -10.23 -15.26
CA GLN A 242 -1.70 -11.47 -14.83
C GLN A 242 -3.03 -11.23 -14.12
N VAL A 243 -3.86 -10.35 -14.69
CA VAL A 243 -5.20 -10.07 -14.16
C VAL A 243 -6.02 -11.37 -14.17
N PRO A 244 -6.80 -11.67 -13.11
CA PRO A 244 -7.57 -12.91 -13.01
C PRO A 244 -8.51 -13.11 -14.21
N GLY A 245 -8.63 -14.35 -14.67
CA GLY A 245 -9.50 -14.66 -15.82
C GLY A 245 -10.96 -14.29 -15.58
N ALA A 246 -11.43 -14.40 -14.34
CA ALA A 246 -12.78 -14.00 -13.92
C ALA A 246 -13.01 -12.48 -14.03
N VAL A 247 -12.01 -11.66 -13.72
CA VAL A 247 -12.06 -10.20 -13.91
C VAL A 247 -12.07 -9.87 -15.41
N MET A 248 -11.24 -10.57 -16.18
CA MET A 248 -11.17 -10.36 -17.63
C MET A 248 -12.39 -10.89 -18.38
N ALA A 249 -13.21 -11.76 -17.77
CA ALA A 249 -14.43 -12.33 -18.36
C ALA A 249 -15.66 -11.41 -18.26
N THR A 250 -15.55 -10.30 -17.53
CA THR A 250 -16.57 -9.24 -17.46
C THR A 250 -16.05 -7.97 -18.10
N ALA A 251 -16.96 -7.18 -18.69
CA ALA A 251 -16.60 -5.89 -19.25
C ALA A 251 -17.80 -4.94 -19.33
N VAL A 252 -17.51 -3.67 -19.60
CA VAL A 252 -18.49 -2.65 -19.98
C VAL A 252 -18.33 -2.21 -21.42
N THR A 253 -19.44 -1.86 -22.05
CA THR A 253 -19.48 -1.21 -23.37
C THR A 253 -20.40 0.01 -23.32
N PRO A 254 -20.19 1.05 -24.13
CA PRO A 254 -21.05 2.24 -24.13
C PRO A 254 -22.46 1.93 -24.65
N SER A 255 -23.48 2.54 -24.03
CA SER A 255 -24.88 2.28 -24.41
C SER A 255 -25.30 2.86 -25.76
N ASP A 256 -24.60 3.90 -26.21
CA ASP A 256 -24.78 4.53 -27.51
C ASP A 256 -23.91 3.91 -28.61
N ASN A 257 -23.12 2.89 -28.27
CA ASN A 257 -22.12 2.23 -29.12
C ASN A 257 -20.96 3.11 -29.60
N THR A 258 -20.81 4.33 -29.08
CA THR A 258 -19.81 5.30 -29.56
C THR A 258 -18.64 5.47 -28.61
N SER A 259 -18.89 5.95 -27.39
CA SER A 259 -17.83 6.42 -26.49
C SER A 259 -18.02 5.91 -25.06
N LEU A 260 -16.98 5.28 -24.52
CA LEU A 260 -16.91 4.92 -23.11
C LEU A 260 -16.15 6.03 -22.35
N LEU A 261 -16.90 6.96 -21.76
CA LEU A 261 -16.35 8.09 -21.02
C LEU A 261 -16.23 7.82 -19.51
N LEU A 262 -15.00 7.81 -18.99
CA LEU A 262 -14.69 7.80 -17.56
C LEU A 262 -14.29 9.20 -17.12
N LEU A 263 -15.04 9.76 -16.16
CA LEU A 263 -14.80 11.09 -15.60
C LEU A 263 -14.23 10.98 -14.19
N MET A 264 -12.97 11.36 -14.00
CA MET A 264 -12.30 11.30 -12.71
C MET A 264 -12.14 12.73 -12.15
N SER A 265 -12.60 12.98 -10.93
CA SER A 265 -12.35 14.29 -10.30
C SER A 265 -10.92 14.36 -9.77
N SER A 266 -10.29 15.54 -9.81
CA SER A 266 -9.02 15.76 -9.09
C SER A 266 -9.26 15.95 -7.58
N LYS A 267 -8.34 15.52 -6.70
CA LYS A 267 -8.43 15.91 -5.27
C LYS A 267 -8.32 17.44 -5.20
N PRO A 268 -9.22 18.12 -4.47
CA PRO A 268 -9.04 19.54 -4.18
C PRO A 268 -7.78 19.73 -3.33
N GLY A 269 -6.87 20.59 -3.79
CA GLY A 269 -5.62 20.88 -3.08
C GLY A 269 -4.66 21.76 -3.87
N PRO A 270 -3.63 22.33 -3.21
CA PRO A 270 -2.62 23.17 -3.85
C PRO A 270 -1.63 22.37 -4.71
N VAL A 271 -1.46 21.07 -4.42
CA VAL A 271 -0.63 20.13 -5.18
C VAL A 271 -1.56 19.11 -5.82
N ARG A 272 -1.43 18.93 -7.13
CA ARG A 272 -2.21 17.96 -7.88
C ARG A 272 -1.37 16.69 -8.06
N PRO A 273 -1.93 15.50 -7.78
CA PRO A 273 -1.18 14.27 -7.92
C PRO A 273 -1.03 13.90 -9.40
N GLU A 274 0.13 13.35 -9.75
CA GLU A 274 0.34 12.58 -10.99
C GLU A 274 -0.43 11.25 -10.87
N TYR A 275 -1.06 10.82 -11.96
CA TYR A 275 -1.82 9.57 -12.00
C TYR A 275 -1.20 8.55 -12.96
N TYR A 276 -1.27 7.30 -12.53
CA TYR A 276 -0.83 6.14 -13.29
C TYR A 276 -2.04 5.24 -13.50
N VAL A 277 -2.43 5.06 -14.75
CA VAL A 277 -3.63 4.33 -15.14
C VAL A 277 -3.23 3.08 -15.89
N TYR A 278 -3.80 1.94 -15.51
CA TYR A 278 -3.59 0.67 -16.18
C TYR A 278 -4.97 0.15 -16.61
N MET A 279 -5.22 0.12 -17.91
CA MET A 279 -6.47 -0.39 -18.47
C MET A 279 -6.23 -1.79 -19.03
N HIS A 280 -7.14 -2.71 -18.73
CA HIS A 280 -7.04 -4.11 -19.10
C HIS A 280 -8.21 -4.50 -20.01
N PHE A 281 -7.88 -5.22 -21.07
CA PHE A 281 -8.80 -5.56 -22.16
C PHE A 281 -8.73 -7.05 -22.50
N ALA A 282 -9.88 -7.62 -22.85
CA ALA A 282 -10.00 -8.89 -23.55
C ALA A 282 -11.31 -8.87 -24.33
N ASP A 283 -11.26 -9.11 -25.65
CA ASP A 283 -12.49 -9.20 -26.44
C ASP A 283 -13.05 -10.63 -26.36
N PHE A 284 -14.36 -10.74 -26.16
CA PHE A 284 -15.09 -12.01 -26.19
C PHE A 284 -16.39 -11.93 -27.01
N ASP A 285 -16.67 -10.80 -27.66
CA ASP A 285 -17.83 -10.61 -28.54
C ASP A 285 -17.48 -10.69 -30.04
N ALA A 286 -16.20 -10.86 -30.38
CA ALA A 286 -15.67 -10.85 -31.74
C ALA A 286 -15.28 -12.25 -32.31
N PRO A 287 -16.14 -13.30 -32.26
CA PRO A 287 -15.76 -14.64 -32.77
C PRO A 287 -15.78 -14.76 -34.31
N SER A 288 -16.27 -13.74 -35.03
CA SER A 288 -16.50 -13.79 -36.48
C SER A 288 -15.58 -12.82 -37.22
N PRO A 289 -15.05 -13.18 -38.42
CA PRO A 289 -14.21 -12.29 -39.23
C PRO A 289 -14.93 -11.00 -39.66
N ASN A 290 -16.26 -10.95 -39.57
CA ASN A 290 -17.06 -9.76 -39.89
C ASN A 290 -17.35 -8.89 -38.66
N ARG A 291 -16.85 -9.26 -37.46
CA ARG A 291 -16.97 -8.45 -36.25
C ARG A 291 -15.58 -7.98 -35.81
N THR A 292 -15.30 -6.71 -36.04
CA THR A 292 -14.09 -6.02 -35.60
C THR A 292 -14.42 -5.06 -34.46
N ARG A 293 -13.53 -5.00 -33.46
CA ARG A 293 -13.53 -3.98 -32.42
C ARG A 293 -12.26 -3.15 -32.54
N LEU A 294 -12.42 -1.89 -32.93
CA LEU A 294 -11.35 -0.89 -33.03
C LEU A 294 -11.83 0.39 -32.35
N PHE A 295 -11.00 0.95 -31.49
CA PHE A 295 -11.27 2.22 -30.83
C PHE A 295 -9.98 2.98 -30.58
N ASP A 296 -10.11 4.30 -30.52
CA ASP A 296 -9.05 5.20 -30.08
C ASP A 296 -9.21 5.43 -28.57
N VAL A 297 -8.09 5.63 -27.87
CA VAL A 297 -8.06 5.96 -26.44
C VAL A 297 -7.57 7.38 -26.31
N TYR A 298 -8.37 8.22 -25.66
CA TYR A 298 -8.06 9.61 -25.40
C TYR A 298 -7.95 9.88 -23.91
N VAL A 299 -7.05 10.79 -23.55
CA VAL A 299 -6.96 11.40 -22.23
C VAL A 299 -6.94 12.91 -22.42
N ASN A 300 -7.91 13.65 -21.87
CA ASN A 300 -8.00 15.11 -22.07
C ASN A 300 -7.99 15.55 -23.54
N ASN A 301 -8.64 14.76 -24.41
CA ASN A 301 -8.66 14.93 -25.87
C ASN A 301 -7.32 14.71 -26.60
N GLU A 302 -6.27 14.27 -25.89
CA GLU A 302 -5.02 13.81 -26.50
C GLU A 302 -5.09 12.30 -26.79
N VAL A 303 -4.56 11.88 -27.95
CA VAL A 303 -4.64 10.48 -28.41
C VAL A 303 -3.51 9.66 -27.80
N GLU A 304 -3.85 8.65 -27.02
CA GLU A 304 -2.88 7.78 -26.34
C GLU A 304 -2.74 6.41 -26.98
N ALA A 305 -3.81 5.91 -27.61
CA ALA A 305 -3.75 4.76 -28.49
C ALA A 305 -4.66 4.99 -29.69
N SER A 306 -4.18 4.65 -30.88
CA SER A 306 -4.95 4.76 -32.11
C SER A 306 -5.25 3.39 -32.71
N ASN A 307 -6.48 3.19 -33.18
CA ASN A 307 -6.99 1.94 -33.74
C ASN A 307 -6.64 0.73 -32.85
N PHE A 308 -6.78 0.88 -31.54
CA PHE A 308 -6.48 -0.19 -30.60
C PHE A 308 -7.47 -1.34 -30.82
N GLN A 309 -6.91 -2.55 -30.95
CA GLN A 309 -7.64 -3.78 -31.10
C GLN A 309 -7.31 -4.70 -29.93
N PRO A 310 -8.25 -4.93 -28.99
CA PRO A 310 -8.09 -5.97 -28.00
C PRO A 310 -8.00 -7.35 -28.65
N ASN A 311 -7.21 -8.25 -28.07
CA ASN A 311 -7.11 -9.61 -28.57
C ASN A 311 -8.36 -10.42 -28.17
N TYR A 312 -8.82 -11.29 -29.06
CA TYR A 312 -9.95 -12.19 -28.78
C TYR A 312 -9.53 -13.30 -27.80
N LEU A 313 -10.25 -13.42 -26.69
CA LEU A 313 -10.03 -14.33 -25.56
C LEU A 313 -8.62 -14.27 -24.96
N LEU A 314 -7.90 -13.17 -25.15
CA LEU A 314 -6.54 -12.99 -24.66
C LEU A 314 -6.42 -11.64 -23.95
N SER A 315 -5.85 -11.65 -22.75
CA SER A 315 -5.63 -10.42 -21.98
C SER A 315 -4.62 -9.49 -22.66
N THR A 316 -4.95 -8.20 -22.73
CA THR A 316 -4.03 -7.13 -23.12
C THR A 316 -4.15 -5.97 -22.16
N HIS A 317 -3.15 -5.09 -22.12
CA HIS A 317 -3.20 -3.90 -21.29
C HIS A 317 -2.67 -2.68 -22.04
N ILE A 318 -3.13 -1.52 -21.60
CA ILE A 318 -2.54 -0.22 -21.94
C ILE A 318 -2.09 0.41 -20.61
N SER A 319 -0.80 0.74 -20.51
CA SER A 319 -0.23 1.47 -19.39
C SER A 319 -0.07 2.94 -19.76
N LEU A 320 -0.58 3.79 -18.90
CA LEU A 320 -0.82 5.20 -19.15
C LEU A 320 -0.20 6.00 -17.98
N THR A 321 0.87 6.74 -18.23
CA THR A 321 1.54 7.60 -17.23
C THR A 321 1.34 9.06 -17.60
N TYR A 322 0.67 9.82 -16.74
CA TYR A 322 0.34 11.21 -17.04
C TYR A 322 0.57 12.15 -15.86
N ASP A 323 1.48 13.11 -16.08
CA ASP A 323 1.60 14.34 -15.29
C ASP A 323 0.43 15.26 -15.65
N LEU A 324 -0.68 15.06 -14.94
CA LEU A 324 -1.91 15.74 -15.23
C LEU A 324 -1.81 17.21 -14.80
N ARG A 325 -1.59 18.08 -15.79
CA ARG A 325 -1.81 19.55 -15.73
C ARG A 325 -3.15 19.86 -15.02
N PRO A 326 -3.33 21.07 -14.46
CA PRO A 326 -4.48 21.39 -13.61
C PRO A 326 -5.84 21.35 -14.33
N ALA A 327 -6.44 20.17 -14.48
CA ALA A 327 -7.83 19.96 -14.88
C ALA A 327 -8.70 19.68 -13.65
N VAL A 328 -9.89 20.29 -13.57
CA VAL A 328 -10.83 20.09 -12.44
C VAL A 328 -11.42 18.68 -12.47
N GLU A 329 -11.55 18.12 -13.68
CA GLU A 329 -12.12 16.82 -14.01
C GLU A 329 -11.29 16.23 -15.17
N TYR A 330 -11.07 14.92 -15.17
CA TYR A 330 -10.28 14.17 -16.13
C TYR A 330 -11.20 13.26 -16.95
N ASP A 331 -11.10 13.32 -18.27
CA ASP A 331 -11.84 12.49 -19.22
C ASP A 331 -10.92 11.47 -19.88
N ILE A 332 -11.13 10.20 -19.53
CA ILE A 332 -10.61 9.07 -20.30
C ILE A 332 -11.75 8.61 -21.21
N ASP A 333 -11.55 8.75 -22.51
CA ASP A 333 -12.54 8.42 -23.54
C ASP A 333 -12.02 7.30 -24.45
N LEU A 334 -12.73 6.19 -24.50
CA LEU A 334 -12.51 5.15 -25.50
C LEU A 334 -13.56 5.35 -26.59
N ASN A 335 -13.12 5.78 -27.78
CA ASN A 335 -14.02 6.19 -28.85
C ASN A 335 -13.96 5.22 -30.03
N HIS A 336 -15.13 4.79 -30.49
CA HIS A 336 -15.30 3.94 -31.65
C HIS A 336 -14.66 4.55 -32.91
N THR A 337 -13.92 3.75 -33.69
CA THR A 337 -13.42 4.18 -35.01
C THR A 337 -14.31 3.69 -36.15
N GLY A 338 -14.35 4.42 -37.26
CA GLY A 338 -15.21 4.10 -38.41
C GLY A 338 -14.97 2.72 -39.07
N GLY A 339 -13.85 2.05 -38.76
CA GLY A 339 -13.56 0.67 -39.18
C GLY A 339 -14.05 -0.42 -38.22
N SER A 340 -14.63 -0.03 -37.09
CA SER A 340 -15.13 -0.95 -36.06
C SER A 340 -16.62 -1.26 -36.26
N THR A 341 -16.99 -2.52 -36.04
CA THR A 341 -18.39 -2.97 -36.02
C THR A 341 -18.94 -3.14 -34.60
N LEU A 342 -18.05 -3.18 -33.63
CA LEU A 342 -18.33 -3.34 -32.21
C LEU A 342 -18.00 -2.07 -31.45
N PRO A 343 -18.73 -1.73 -30.38
CA PRO A 343 -18.40 -0.57 -29.56
C PRO A 343 -17.06 -0.77 -28.82
N PRO A 344 -16.49 0.26 -28.18
CA PRO A 344 -15.38 0.08 -27.23
C PRO A 344 -15.72 -0.91 -26.10
N ILE A 345 -14.70 -1.55 -25.52
CA ILE A 345 -14.82 -2.49 -24.40
C ILE A 345 -13.79 -2.14 -23.33
N LEU A 346 -14.12 -2.32 -22.05
CA LEU A 346 -13.17 -2.20 -20.94
C LEU A 346 -13.48 -3.27 -19.89
N ASN A 347 -12.49 -4.11 -19.55
CA ASN A 347 -12.65 -5.23 -18.63
C ASN A 347 -12.21 -4.86 -17.21
N ALA A 348 -11.11 -4.13 -17.07
CA ALA A 348 -10.59 -3.72 -15.77
C ALA A 348 -9.80 -2.42 -15.85
N ILE A 349 -9.74 -1.67 -14.74
CA ILE A 349 -8.92 -0.46 -14.64
C ILE A 349 -8.29 -0.34 -13.25
N GLU A 350 -7.00 -0.02 -13.20
CA GLU A 350 -6.26 0.32 -11.99
C GLU A 350 -5.79 1.78 -12.08
N ILE A 351 -5.95 2.53 -10.99
CA ILE A 351 -5.55 3.95 -10.92
C ILE A 351 -4.72 4.15 -9.65
N TYR A 352 -3.55 4.74 -9.82
CA TYR A 352 -2.62 5.05 -8.74
C TYR A 352 -2.20 6.51 -8.74
N THR A 353 -1.71 6.98 -7.62
CA THR A 353 -1.02 8.26 -7.47
C THR A 353 0.44 8.05 -7.06
N LEU A 354 1.31 9.01 -7.39
CA LEU A 354 2.71 8.95 -6.99
C LEU A 354 2.91 9.16 -5.48
N LEU A 355 3.72 8.31 -4.86
CA LEU A 355 4.39 8.56 -3.60
C LEU A 355 5.89 8.69 -3.86
N SER A 356 6.41 9.92 -3.79
CA SER A 356 7.85 10.15 -3.77
C SER A 356 8.42 9.77 -2.40
N LEU A 357 9.63 9.21 -2.39
CA LEU A 357 10.38 8.85 -1.18
C LEU A 357 11.58 9.79 -0.97
N PRO A 358 11.37 11.11 -0.78
CA PRO A 358 12.48 12.07 -0.66
C PRO A 358 13.19 11.97 0.70
N ASP A 359 12.49 11.49 1.73
CA ASP A 359 13.00 11.49 3.09
C ASP A 359 13.91 10.28 3.31
N THR A 360 15.07 10.56 3.89
CA THR A 360 16.08 9.53 4.20
C THR A 360 16.02 9.15 5.68
N THR A 361 16.28 7.87 5.95
CA THR A 361 16.45 7.33 7.29
C THR A 361 17.70 7.92 7.96
N THR A 362 17.73 7.85 9.29
CA THR A 362 18.91 8.18 10.10
C THR A 362 20.12 7.43 9.56
N TYR A 363 21.29 8.08 9.57
CA TYR A 363 22.50 7.51 8.99
C TYR A 363 22.86 6.15 9.59
N GLU A 364 22.80 5.10 8.77
CA GLU A 364 23.00 3.69 9.18
C GLU A 364 24.35 3.46 9.89
N ASN A 365 25.39 4.21 9.51
CA ASN A 365 26.74 4.10 10.07
C ASN A 365 26.97 4.94 11.34
N ASP A 366 25.96 5.53 11.96
CA ASP A 366 26.13 6.17 13.27
C ASP A 366 26.61 5.18 14.36
N GLY A 367 26.54 3.87 14.10
CA GLY A 367 27.09 2.78 14.90
C GLY A 367 28.47 2.25 14.48
N SER A 368 29.14 2.83 13.46
CA SER A 368 30.37 2.25 12.89
C SER A 368 31.63 2.64 13.67
N LEU A 369 32.31 1.65 14.25
CA LEU A 369 33.66 1.79 14.80
C LEU A 369 34.69 1.98 13.66
N SER A 370 34.80 3.20 13.14
CA SER A 370 35.72 3.59 12.07
C SER A 370 37.21 3.50 12.42
N TRP A 371 37.59 3.03 13.62
CA TRP A 371 38.98 2.86 14.03
C TRP A 371 39.57 1.46 13.76
N LEU A 372 38.75 0.45 13.42
CA LEU A 372 39.23 -0.92 13.16
C LEU A 372 39.72 -1.15 11.72
N THR A 373 39.37 -0.29 10.76
CA THR A 373 39.88 -0.38 9.37
C THR A 373 41.36 -0.06 9.25
N HIS A 374 41.96 0.63 10.23
CA HIS A 374 43.40 0.90 10.26
C HIS A 374 44.26 -0.27 10.74
N LEU A 375 43.69 -1.33 11.33
CA LEU A 375 44.45 -2.49 11.82
C LEU A 375 44.42 -3.71 10.87
N VAL A 376 43.47 -3.76 9.93
CA VAL A 376 43.31 -4.91 9.01
C VAL A 376 44.21 -4.81 7.77
N GLN A 377 44.82 -3.66 7.48
CA GLN A 377 45.82 -3.54 6.39
C GLN A 377 47.16 -4.24 6.68
N SER A 378 47.35 -4.87 7.85
CA SER A 378 48.62 -5.50 8.22
C SER A 378 48.64 -7.04 8.22
N ARG A 379 47.52 -7.76 8.03
CA ARG A 379 47.56 -9.23 7.89
C ARG A 379 46.50 -9.80 6.93
N VAL A 380 47.01 -10.55 5.96
CA VAL A 380 46.27 -11.32 4.94
C VAL A 380 45.44 -12.42 5.60
N VAL A 381 44.12 -12.23 5.69
CA VAL A 381 43.15 -13.34 5.83
C VAL A 381 41.92 -13.00 4.97
N PRO A 382 41.53 -13.86 4.02
CA PRO A 382 40.33 -13.61 3.21
C PRO A 382 39.09 -13.95 4.05
N VAL A 383 38.35 -12.93 4.46
CA VAL A 383 37.05 -13.11 5.12
C VAL A 383 35.96 -13.15 4.04
N SER A 384 35.13 -14.20 4.06
CA SER A 384 34.06 -14.42 3.08
C SER A 384 32.93 -13.39 3.22
N ALA A 385 32.18 -13.18 2.13
CA ALA A 385 31.09 -12.20 2.00
C ALA A 385 29.99 -12.27 3.07
N LYS A 386 29.94 -13.32 3.91
CA LYS A 386 29.04 -13.41 5.07
C LYS A 386 29.36 -12.41 6.19
N HIS A 387 30.52 -11.76 6.21
CA HIS A 387 30.86 -10.76 7.25
C HIS A 387 30.51 -9.31 6.88
N HIS A 388 30.16 -9.00 5.63
CA HIS A 388 29.73 -7.64 5.27
C HIS A 388 28.35 -7.27 5.83
N ALA A 389 27.45 -8.25 5.98
CA ALA A 389 26.15 -8.06 6.63
C ALA A 389 26.22 -7.82 8.15
N SER A 390 27.38 -8.05 8.78
CA SER A 390 27.55 -7.96 10.24
C SER A 390 27.96 -6.57 10.75
N LEU A 391 28.19 -5.59 9.87
CA LEU A 391 28.65 -4.24 10.26
C LEU A 391 27.58 -3.16 10.09
N VAL A 392 26.50 -3.43 9.34
CA VAL A 392 25.43 -2.46 9.01
C VAL A 392 24.42 -2.27 10.17
N ASN A 393 24.33 -3.20 11.13
CA ASN A 393 23.31 -3.15 12.20
C ASN A 393 23.75 -2.58 13.55
N MET A 394 25.00 -2.09 13.71
CA MET A 394 25.50 -1.69 15.02
C MET A 394 24.75 -0.51 15.67
N LEU A 395 24.21 0.43 14.88
CA LEU A 395 23.38 1.53 15.39
C LEU A 395 22.03 1.03 15.89
N VAL A 396 21.35 0.28 15.03
CA VAL A 396 20.02 -0.29 15.33
C VAL A 396 20.12 -1.17 16.58
N ASP A 397 21.14 -2.04 16.65
CA ASP A 397 21.39 -2.88 17.82
C ASP A 397 21.70 -2.06 19.07
N ALA A 398 22.53 -1.02 18.96
CA ALA A 398 22.87 -0.15 20.11
C ALA A 398 21.64 0.61 20.62
N MET A 399 20.87 1.24 19.73
CA MET A 399 19.66 1.98 20.09
C MET A 399 18.56 1.06 20.62
N MET A 400 18.41 -0.14 20.07
CA MET A 400 17.46 -1.15 20.56
C MET A 400 17.88 -1.71 21.93
N ASN A 401 19.19 -1.89 22.17
CA ASN A 401 19.70 -2.27 23.49
C ASN A 401 19.45 -1.17 24.53
N LEU A 402 19.68 0.11 24.17
CA LEU A 402 19.37 1.25 25.04
C LEU A 402 17.86 1.31 25.33
N LYS A 403 17.03 1.17 24.30
CA LYS A 403 15.56 1.10 24.42
C LYS A 403 15.14 0.00 25.40
N LYS A 404 15.69 -1.21 25.25
CA LYS A 404 15.43 -2.36 26.13
C LYS A 404 15.90 -2.10 27.56
N MET A 405 17.10 -1.57 27.72
CA MET A 405 17.71 -1.31 29.03
C MET A 405 16.94 -0.25 29.82
N TYR A 406 16.57 0.84 29.16
CA TYR A 406 15.85 1.97 29.77
C TYR A 406 14.33 1.86 29.66
N LYS A 407 13.80 0.76 29.10
CA LYS A 407 12.37 0.49 28.93
C LYS A 407 11.64 1.64 28.21
N MET A 408 12.25 2.19 27.16
CA MET A 408 11.72 3.32 26.40
C MET A 408 10.60 2.86 25.45
N ALA A 409 9.39 2.65 25.97
CA ALA A 409 8.24 2.16 25.21
C ALA A 409 7.77 3.11 24.08
N LYS A 410 8.13 4.40 24.14
CA LYS A 410 7.74 5.43 23.15
C LYS A 410 8.66 5.53 21.94
N TRP A 411 9.83 4.88 21.96
CA TRP A 411 10.78 4.93 20.85
C TRP A 411 10.41 3.90 19.79
N GLN A 412 9.86 4.35 18.67
CA GLN A 412 9.49 3.49 17.55
C GLN A 412 9.77 4.17 16.22
N GLY A 413 10.02 3.37 15.19
CA GLY A 413 10.40 3.87 13.87
C GLY A 413 11.83 4.40 13.82
N ASP A 414 12.08 5.31 12.90
CA ASP A 414 13.39 5.94 12.75
C ASP A 414 13.65 6.95 13.89
N PRO A 415 14.87 7.00 14.48
CA PRO A 415 15.15 7.88 15.60
C PRO A 415 15.04 9.38 15.28
N CYS A 416 15.54 9.82 14.13
CA CYS A 416 15.64 11.25 13.79
C CYS A 416 14.61 11.71 12.77
N SER A 417 14.10 10.81 11.94
CA SER A 417 13.30 11.15 10.77
C SER A 417 11.88 10.61 10.90
N PRO A 418 10.86 11.39 10.48
CA PRO A 418 10.89 12.83 10.20
C PRO A 418 11.20 13.65 11.46
N GLU A 419 11.74 14.87 11.31
CA GLU A 419 12.14 15.75 12.42
C GLU A 419 11.06 15.89 13.51
N LYS A 420 9.79 16.01 13.10
CA LYS A 420 8.61 16.11 13.98
C LYS A 420 8.45 14.92 14.94
N PHE A 421 8.98 13.75 14.58
CA PHE A 421 8.85 12.50 15.34
C PHE A 421 10.16 12.02 15.94
N THR A 422 11.18 12.90 15.99
CA THR A 422 12.45 12.61 16.65
C THR A 422 12.21 12.04 18.04
N TRP A 423 12.91 10.96 18.38
CA TRP A 423 12.74 10.30 19.67
C TRP A 423 12.99 11.27 20.83
N SER A 424 12.16 11.16 21.86
CA SER A 424 12.32 12.00 23.05
C SER A 424 13.66 11.69 23.72
N GLY A 425 14.50 12.71 23.88
CA GLY A 425 15.79 12.56 24.52
C GLY A 425 16.95 12.24 23.58
N ILE A 426 16.81 12.48 22.29
CA ILE A 426 17.96 12.58 21.37
C ILE A 426 17.95 13.92 20.64
N THR A 427 19.14 14.35 20.25
CA THR A 427 19.34 15.49 19.36
C THR A 427 19.94 14.99 18.06
N CYS A 428 19.28 15.29 16.94
CA CYS A 428 19.75 14.95 15.61
C CYS A 428 20.26 16.20 14.88
N SER A 429 21.29 16.03 14.05
CA SER A 429 21.77 17.10 13.18
C SER A 429 22.05 16.55 11.78
N LEU A 430 21.73 17.34 10.76
CA LEU A 430 22.03 17.01 9.37
C LEU A 430 23.56 17.01 9.15
N SER A 431 24.09 15.91 8.65
CA SER A 431 25.49 15.87 8.20
C SER A 431 25.64 16.54 6.85
N SER A 432 26.57 17.49 6.75
CA SER A 432 26.89 18.15 5.48
C SER A 432 27.57 17.22 4.46
N SER A 433 28.19 16.12 4.90
CA SER A 433 28.85 15.16 4.00
C SER A 433 27.90 14.07 3.50
N GLU A 434 27.05 13.54 4.37
CA GLU A 434 26.18 12.39 4.07
C GLU A 434 24.76 12.79 3.67
N GLN A 435 24.39 14.07 3.84
CA GLN A 435 23.03 14.58 3.65
C GLN A 435 21.94 13.80 4.40
N ARG A 436 22.31 13.12 5.50
CA ARG A 436 21.40 12.37 6.38
C ARG A 436 21.46 12.90 7.81
N GLN A 437 20.37 12.70 8.55
CA GLN A 437 20.32 13.01 9.99
C GLN A 437 21.23 12.07 10.77
N ARG A 438 22.02 12.63 11.69
CA ARG A 438 22.90 11.88 12.61
C ARG A 438 22.55 12.18 14.07
N ILE A 439 22.58 11.18 14.93
CA ILE A 439 22.34 11.32 16.37
C ILE A 439 23.58 11.96 17.00
N THR A 440 23.48 13.21 17.43
CA THR A 440 24.61 13.99 17.98
C THR A 440 24.58 14.15 19.50
N SER A 441 23.46 13.88 20.14
CA SER A 441 23.37 13.80 21.59
C SER A 441 22.24 12.88 22.01
N LEU A 442 22.42 12.24 23.16
CA LEU A 442 21.43 11.42 23.83
C LEU A 442 21.24 12.02 25.23
N TYR A 443 20.12 12.67 25.46
CA TYR A 443 19.68 13.14 26.77
C TYR A 443 18.46 12.33 27.19
N VAL A 444 18.63 11.22 27.89
CA VAL A 444 17.48 10.52 28.45
C VAL A 444 16.89 11.44 29.53
N PRO A 445 15.66 11.99 29.40
CA PRO A 445 15.04 12.78 30.46
C PRO A 445 14.56 11.82 31.56
N LEU A 446 15.52 11.18 32.22
CA LEU A 446 15.31 10.60 33.53
C LEU A 446 15.34 11.80 34.48
N ASN A 447 14.31 11.92 35.32
CA ASN A 447 14.42 12.72 36.53
C ASN A 447 15.43 12.01 37.47
N LEU A 448 16.72 12.19 37.15
CA LEU A 448 17.87 11.48 37.71
C LEU A 448 18.14 11.80 39.18
N SER A 449 17.60 12.92 39.68
CA SER A 449 17.86 13.40 41.05
C SER A 449 17.12 12.62 42.13
N SER A 450 16.13 11.79 41.78
CA SER A 450 15.24 11.12 42.74
C SER A 450 15.43 9.61 42.88
N LEU A 451 16.35 8.98 42.13
CA LEU A 451 16.39 7.51 41.99
C LEU A 451 17.72 6.82 42.36
N GLY A 452 18.73 7.53 42.89
CA GLY A 452 19.92 6.87 43.46
C GLY A 452 20.57 5.82 42.54
N LEU A 453 20.79 6.17 41.26
CA LEU A 453 21.30 5.23 40.28
C LEU A 453 22.70 4.73 40.65
N THR A 454 22.79 3.41 40.82
CA THR A 454 24.03 2.63 40.81
C THR A 454 23.93 1.67 39.62
N GLY A 455 24.99 1.55 38.81
CA GLY A 455 25.00 0.73 37.60
C GLY A 455 26.07 1.15 36.59
N THR A 456 26.32 0.31 35.58
CA THR A 456 27.35 0.54 34.56
C THR A 456 26.81 1.32 33.37
N ILE A 457 27.61 2.26 32.86
CA ILE A 457 27.34 2.94 31.58
C ILE A 457 27.32 1.88 30.46
N PRO A 458 26.26 1.81 29.63
CA PRO A 458 26.19 0.85 28.53
C PRO A 458 27.37 1.00 27.57
N SER A 459 28.10 -0.09 27.30
CA SER A 459 29.21 -0.07 26.32
C SER A 459 28.75 0.27 24.91
N ASP A 460 27.46 0.05 24.61
CA ASP A 460 26.86 0.37 23.31
C ASP A 460 26.82 1.88 23.02
N LEU A 461 26.88 2.75 24.03
CA LEU A 461 27.04 4.20 23.84
C LEU A 461 28.33 4.55 23.08
N ALA A 462 29.39 3.79 23.28
CA ALA A 462 30.66 3.99 22.57
C ALA A 462 30.58 3.69 21.06
N LYS A 463 29.49 3.04 20.61
CA LYS A 463 29.26 2.77 19.19
C LYS A 463 28.68 3.98 18.46
N LEU A 464 28.08 4.94 19.18
CA LEU A 464 27.45 6.14 18.63
C LEU A 464 28.50 7.24 18.34
N THR A 465 29.10 7.20 17.16
CA THR A 465 30.31 8.00 16.84
C THR A 465 30.08 9.50 16.68
N ALA A 466 28.83 9.92 16.48
CA ALA A 466 28.47 11.33 16.34
C ALA A 466 28.11 12.02 17.67
N ILE A 467 28.08 11.31 18.80
CA ILE A 467 27.75 11.88 20.12
C ILE A 467 28.79 12.92 20.55
N LYS A 468 28.33 14.14 20.83
CA LYS A 468 29.15 15.25 21.36
C LYS A 468 28.93 15.49 22.85
N SER A 469 27.80 15.05 23.40
CA SER A 469 27.42 15.23 24.80
C SER A 469 26.44 14.16 25.29
N LEU A 470 26.61 13.75 26.56
CA LEU A 470 25.75 12.86 27.35
C LEU A 470 25.04 13.63 28.47
#